data_AF-A0A7L5A0U3-F1
#
_entry.id   AF-A0A7L5A0U3-F1
#
_cell.length_a   1.000
_cell.length_b   1.000
_cell.length_c   1.000
_cell.angle_alpha   90.00
_cell.angle_beta   90.00
_cell.angle_gamma   90.00
#
_symmetry.space_group_name_H-M   'P 1'
#
loop_
_entity.id
_entity.type
_entity.pdbx_description
1 polymer ?
#
loop_
_entity_poly.entity_id
_entity_poly.type
_entity_poly.pdbx_seq_one_letter_code
_entity_poly.pdbx_strand_id
1 'polypeptide(L)'
;MESGPSALTDAFARKTDAELLYLTQHPHSFAPPLVEAAWAELHRRGQVPPSEPLPKPVPAPVPALHRSMALTLALALLNMLVYLLMVAAGVDAFQPSGAALVAWGSNYSSLVLAGQWWRLLTSCALHGGLWHLLLNSYALLVIGALLEPLVGRGRLLLAYVLSGLGGAAASLWWHLPAGVNSVGASGAIFGLYGFMLAFAARSSSRLSRSERSALLVHTLYMVGSSFAVANQPGIDQAAHVGGLLTGALFGSILILGGLVKKLPGITR
;
A
#
# COMPACT_ATOMS: atom_id res chain seq x y z
N MET A 1 45.30 5.81 -24.17
CA MET A 1 44.87 6.97 -23.35
C MET A 1 44.93 6.52 -21.90
N GLU A 2 46.08 6.74 -21.26
CA GLU A 2 46.31 6.43 -19.84
C GLU A 2 45.69 7.53 -18.99
N SER A 3 44.50 7.30 -18.43
CA SER A 3 43.99 8.12 -17.33
C SER A 3 44.57 7.58 -16.03
N GLY A 4 45.80 8.00 -15.71
CA GLY A 4 46.52 7.58 -14.51
C GLY A 4 45.92 8.13 -13.20
N PRO A 5 46.36 7.61 -12.04
CA PRO A 5 45.89 7.96 -10.69
C PRO A 5 45.95 9.45 -10.29
N SER A 6 46.57 10.33 -11.08
CA SER A 6 46.83 11.72 -10.68
C SER A 6 45.60 12.64 -10.73
N ALA A 7 44.68 12.45 -11.67
CA ALA A 7 43.56 13.38 -11.86
C ALA A 7 42.53 13.34 -10.72
N LEU A 8 42.29 12.16 -10.13
CA LEU A 8 41.43 12.03 -8.96
C LEU A 8 42.08 12.63 -7.71
N THR A 9 43.39 12.48 -7.57
CA THR A 9 44.13 13.00 -6.41
C THR A 9 44.02 14.54 -6.30
N ASP A 10 44.18 15.25 -7.42
CA ASP A 10 44.05 16.72 -7.48
C ASP A 10 42.60 17.22 -7.35
N ALA A 11 41.63 16.40 -7.76
CA ALA A 11 40.21 16.71 -7.58
C ALA A 11 39.79 16.62 -6.10
N PHE A 12 40.36 15.66 -5.36
CA PHE A 12 40.05 15.41 -3.96
C PHE A 12 40.77 16.34 -2.99
N ALA A 13 41.96 16.82 -3.35
CA ALA A 13 42.67 17.87 -2.62
C ALA A 13 41.84 19.15 -2.40
N ARG A 14 40.89 19.42 -3.29
CA ARG A 14 39.99 20.60 -3.22
C ARG A 14 38.69 20.36 -2.45
N LYS A 15 38.40 19.12 -2.05
CA LYS A 15 37.18 18.78 -1.30
C LYS A 15 37.32 19.10 0.19
N THR A 16 36.20 19.41 0.82
CA THR A 16 36.10 19.63 2.27
C THR A 16 36.22 18.31 3.04
N ASP A 17 36.68 18.36 4.29
CA ASP A 17 36.77 17.17 5.15
C ASP A 17 35.42 16.48 5.33
N ALA A 18 34.32 17.26 5.38
CA ALA A 18 32.96 16.73 5.47
C ALA A 18 32.55 15.92 4.22
N GLU A 19 32.89 16.39 3.01
CA GLU A 19 32.63 15.64 1.78
C GLU A 19 33.42 14.34 1.74
N LEU A 20 34.69 14.39 2.14
CA LEU A 20 35.56 13.22 2.18
C LEU A 20 35.05 12.18 3.19
N LEU A 21 34.64 12.62 4.39
CA LEU A 21 34.07 11.77 5.42
C LEU A 21 32.74 11.15 4.96
N TYR A 22 31.90 11.92 4.26
CA TYR A 22 30.63 11.43 3.75
C TYR A 22 30.83 10.30 2.72
N LEU A 23 31.77 10.47 1.79
CA LEU A 23 32.10 9.46 0.78
C LEU A 23 32.60 8.16 1.43
N THR A 24 33.40 8.25 2.48
CA THR A 24 34.00 7.10 3.17
C THR A 24 33.05 6.42 4.14
N GLN A 25 32.03 7.12 4.64
CA GLN A 25 30.94 6.55 5.44
C GLN A 25 29.87 5.84 4.58
N HIS A 26 29.83 6.07 3.27
CA HIS A 26 28.84 5.47 2.36
C HIS A 26 29.49 4.71 1.19
N PRO A 27 30.40 3.75 1.45
CA PRO A 27 31.23 3.13 0.42
C PRO A 27 30.43 2.37 -0.66
N HIS A 28 29.18 2.01 -0.41
CA HIS A 28 28.29 1.33 -1.39
C HIS A 28 27.62 2.27 -2.38
N SER A 29 27.52 3.56 -2.05
CA SER A 29 26.81 4.55 -2.87
C SER A 29 27.69 5.11 -3.99
N PHE A 30 28.98 4.77 -3.99
CA PHE A 30 29.99 5.39 -4.84
C PHE A 30 30.93 4.34 -5.46
N ALA A 31 31.58 4.71 -6.56
CA ALA A 31 32.56 3.84 -7.21
C ALA A 31 33.76 3.59 -6.27
N PRO A 32 34.31 2.37 -6.17
CA PRO A 32 35.41 2.06 -5.26
C PRO A 32 36.62 3.00 -5.38
N PRO A 33 37.09 3.38 -6.58
CA PRO A 33 38.21 4.32 -6.72
C PRO A 33 37.93 5.71 -6.11
N LEU A 34 36.67 6.14 -6.07
CA LEU A 34 36.25 7.41 -5.50
C LEU A 34 36.36 7.38 -3.97
N VAL A 35 35.93 6.27 -3.37
CA VAL A 35 35.97 6.03 -1.92
C VAL A 35 37.42 5.86 -1.46
N GLU A 36 38.23 5.14 -2.22
CA GLU A 36 39.67 4.99 -1.96
C GLU A 36 40.42 6.32 -2.03
N ALA A 37 40.14 7.15 -3.04
CA ALA A 37 40.72 8.49 -3.17
C ALA A 37 40.31 9.41 -2.00
N ALA A 38 39.04 9.34 -1.57
CA ALA A 38 38.55 10.10 -0.41
C ALA A 38 39.27 9.68 0.88
N TRP A 39 39.46 8.38 1.08
CA TRP A 39 40.13 7.82 2.25
C TRP A 39 41.62 8.17 2.30
N ALA A 40 42.30 8.09 1.15
CA ALA A 40 43.70 8.48 1.01
C ALA A 40 43.91 9.98 1.29
N GLU A 41 42.97 10.83 0.87
CA GLU A 41 43.00 12.26 1.17
C GLU A 41 42.83 12.54 2.67
N LEU A 42 41.90 11.87 3.36
CA LEU A 42 41.72 12.00 4.81
C LEU A 42 42.98 11.58 5.59
N HIS A 43 43.64 10.51 5.17
CA HIS A 43 44.92 10.08 5.72
C HIS A 43 46.02 11.14 5.54
N ARG A 44 46.13 11.69 4.32
CA ARG A 44 47.11 12.75 4.01
C ARG A 44 46.91 13.99 4.88
N ARG A 45 45.65 14.31 5.23
CA ARG A 45 45.28 15.43 6.10
C ARG A 45 45.43 15.15 7.59
N GLY A 46 45.77 13.92 7.99
CA GLY A 46 45.83 13.54 9.41
C GLY A 46 44.46 13.50 10.10
N GLN A 47 43.37 13.45 9.33
CA GLN A 47 42.01 13.38 9.87
C GLN A 47 41.63 11.95 10.28
N VAL A 48 42.40 10.96 9.86
CA VAL A 48 42.23 9.54 10.17
C VAL A 48 43.59 8.96 10.58
N PRO A 49 43.68 8.17 11.68
CA PRO A 49 44.90 7.52 12.10
C PRO A 49 45.49 6.60 11.02
N PRO A 50 46.83 6.52 10.83
CA PRO A 50 47.45 5.69 9.81
C PRO A 50 47.15 4.19 9.91
N SER A 51 46.74 3.73 11.10
CA SER A 51 46.38 2.33 11.37
C SER A 51 44.93 2.01 11.08
N GLU A 52 44.10 2.99 10.72
CA GLU A 52 42.67 2.78 10.53
C GLU A 52 42.38 2.26 9.11
N PRO A 53 41.86 1.03 8.96
CA PRO A 53 41.58 0.46 7.65
C PRO A 53 40.38 1.14 7.00
N LEU A 54 40.33 1.13 5.66
CA LEU A 54 39.14 1.57 4.93
C LEU A 54 37.89 0.86 5.47
N PRO A 55 36.81 1.59 5.79
CA PRO A 55 35.57 0.99 6.27
C PRO A 55 35.12 -0.06 5.26
N LYS A 56 35.07 -1.32 5.69
CA LYS A 56 34.58 -2.38 4.83
C LYS A 56 33.14 -2.03 4.44
N PRO A 57 32.75 -2.21 3.17
CA PRO A 57 31.37 -2.05 2.78
C PRO A 57 30.53 -3.05 3.58
N VAL A 58 29.91 -2.62 4.69
CA VAL A 58 28.91 -3.41 5.41
C VAL A 58 27.69 -3.38 4.53
N PRO A 59 27.31 -4.47 3.84
CA PRO A 59 26.12 -4.45 2.99
C PRO A 59 25.02 -3.84 3.83
N ALA A 60 24.41 -2.74 3.36
CA ALA A 60 23.22 -2.24 4.01
C ALA A 60 22.32 -3.48 4.17
N PRO A 61 21.84 -3.81 5.38
CA PRO A 61 20.95 -4.94 5.53
C PRO A 61 19.79 -4.64 4.59
N VAL A 62 19.78 -5.27 3.41
CA VAL A 62 18.63 -5.25 2.53
C VAL A 62 17.64 -6.02 3.36
N PRO A 63 16.62 -5.37 3.95
CA PRO A 63 15.63 -6.11 4.70
C PRO A 63 15.15 -7.15 3.71
N ALA A 64 15.23 -8.43 4.07
CA ALA A 64 14.53 -9.46 3.34
C ALA A 64 13.08 -9.05 3.45
N LEU A 65 12.62 -8.25 2.49
CA LEU A 65 11.24 -7.86 2.35
C LEU A 65 10.61 -9.20 1.99
N HIS A 66 10.22 -9.97 3.01
CA HIS A 66 9.27 -11.05 2.85
C HIS A 66 8.02 -10.32 2.37
N ARG A 67 7.96 -10.11 1.05
CA ARG A 67 6.85 -9.56 0.29
C ARG A 67 5.72 -10.57 0.37
N SER A 68 5.22 -10.81 1.59
CA SER A 68 4.01 -11.58 1.74
C SER A 68 2.92 -10.72 1.13
N MET A 69 2.52 -11.10 -0.07
CA MET A 69 1.28 -10.69 -0.72
C MET A 69 0.31 -11.87 -0.75
N ALA A 70 0.55 -12.90 0.06
CA ALA A 70 -0.18 -14.15 -0.03
C ALA A 70 -1.67 -13.95 0.24
N LEU A 71 -2.02 -13.09 1.21
CA LEU A 71 -3.42 -12.78 1.48
C LEU A 71 -4.00 -11.86 0.41
N THR A 72 -3.27 -10.82 0.00
CA THR A 72 -3.71 -9.94 -1.10
C THR A 72 -4.01 -10.74 -2.37
N LEU A 73 -3.13 -11.67 -2.74
CA LEU A 73 -3.32 -12.57 -3.88
C LEU A 73 -4.51 -13.50 -3.66
N ALA A 74 -4.68 -14.08 -2.47
CA ALA A 74 -5.83 -14.92 -2.15
C ALA A 74 -7.16 -14.16 -2.29
N LEU A 75 -7.22 -12.90 -1.84
CA LEU A 75 -8.40 -12.05 -1.98
C LEU A 75 -8.68 -11.69 -3.45
N ALA A 76 -7.65 -11.35 -4.22
CA ALA A 76 -7.77 -11.09 -5.65
C ALA A 76 -8.26 -12.33 -6.42
N LEU A 77 -7.68 -13.50 -6.13
CA LEU A 77 -8.08 -14.78 -6.72
C LEU A 77 -9.51 -15.18 -6.32
N LEU A 78 -9.93 -14.90 -5.09
CA LEU A 78 -11.31 -15.13 -4.66
C LEU A 78 -12.29 -14.27 -5.47
N ASN A 79 -12.00 -12.98 -5.65
CA ASN A 79 -12.84 -12.09 -6.46
C ASN A 79 -12.91 -12.56 -7.92
N MET A 80 -11.77 -12.99 -8.49
CA MET A 80 -11.72 -13.56 -9.83
C MET A 80 -12.54 -14.85 -9.93
N LEU A 81 -12.40 -15.76 -8.95
CA LEU A 81 -13.13 -17.02 -8.93
C LEU A 81 -14.64 -16.80 -8.86
N VAL A 82 -15.11 -15.95 -7.94
CA VAL A 82 -16.55 -15.63 -7.81
C VAL A 82 -17.09 -15.05 -9.10
N TYR A 83 -16.37 -14.12 -9.72
CA TYR A 83 -16.77 -13.52 -10.98
C TYR A 83 -16.79 -14.54 -12.15
N LEU A 84 -15.79 -15.43 -12.24
CA LEU A 84 -15.79 -16.51 -13.24
C LEU A 84 -16.96 -17.47 -13.04
N LEU A 85 -17.33 -17.78 -11.80
CA LEU A 85 -18.50 -18.59 -11.49
C LEU A 85 -19.81 -17.90 -11.91
N MET A 86 -19.92 -16.57 -11.72
CA MET A 86 -21.06 -15.80 -12.23
C MET A 86 -21.18 -15.94 -13.76
N VAL A 87 -20.08 -15.74 -14.49
CA VAL A 87 -20.06 -15.84 -15.95
C VAL A 87 -20.38 -17.26 -16.42
N ALA A 88 -19.80 -18.27 -15.77
CA ALA A 88 -20.07 -19.67 -16.07
C ALA A 88 -21.54 -20.07 -15.82
N ALA A 89 -22.22 -19.39 -14.88
CA ALA A 89 -23.64 -19.56 -14.61
C ALA A 89 -24.56 -18.73 -15.53
N GLY A 90 -24.01 -18.07 -16.56
CA GLY A 90 -24.77 -17.33 -17.57
C GLY A 90 -24.98 -15.85 -17.27
N VAL A 91 -24.28 -15.27 -16.29
CA VAL A 91 -24.26 -13.81 -16.09
C VAL A 91 -23.40 -13.16 -17.19
N ASP A 92 -23.91 -12.09 -17.80
CA ASP A 92 -23.14 -11.33 -18.80
C ASP A 92 -21.82 -10.80 -18.21
N ALA A 93 -20.71 -11.02 -18.92
CA ALA A 93 -19.39 -10.67 -18.41
C ALA A 93 -19.17 -9.14 -18.34
N PHE A 94 -19.74 -8.36 -19.25
CA PHE A 94 -19.46 -6.93 -19.34
C PHE A 94 -20.52 -6.09 -18.65
N GLN A 95 -21.78 -6.50 -18.76
CA GLN A 95 -22.96 -5.80 -18.26
C GLN A 95 -23.94 -6.76 -17.56
N PRO A 96 -23.58 -7.32 -16.40
CA PRO A 96 -24.51 -8.08 -15.56
C PRO A 96 -25.82 -7.33 -15.33
N SER A 97 -26.96 -8.00 -15.47
CA SER A 97 -28.25 -7.39 -15.13
C SER A 97 -28.38 -7.19 -13.63
N GLY A 98 -29.13 -6.16 -13.21
CA GLY A 98 -29.40 -5.93 -11.79
C GLY A 98 -30.05 -7.15 -11.11
N ALA A 99 -30.92 -7.87 -11.81
CA ALA A 99 -31.56 -9.08 -11.30
C ALA A 99 -30.55 -10.22 -11.07
N ALA A 100 -29.59 -10.41 -11.99
CA ALA A 100 -28.52 -11.37 -11.82
C ALA A 100 -27.65 -11.04 -10.60
N LEU A 101 -27.28 -9.77 -10.41
CA LEU A 101 -26.53 -9.33 -9.24
C LEU A 101 -27.29 -9.57 -7.93
N VAL A 102 -28.60 -9.32 -7.90
CA VAL A 102 -29.46 -9.62 -6.74
C VAL A 102 -29.49 -11.12 -6.44
N ALA A 103 -29.62 -11.96 -7.46
CA ALA A 103 -29.62 -13.41 -7.31
C ALA A 103 -28.30 -13.94 -6.71
N TRP A 104 -27.18 -13.31 -7.06
CA TRP A 104 -25.84 -13.66 -6.56
C TRP A 104 -25.48 -13.06 -5.20
N GLY A 105 -26.32 -12.19 -4.63
CA GLY A 105 -26.10 -11.66 -3.29
C GLY A 105 -25.59 -10.22 -3.23
N SER A 106 -25.96 -9.37 -4.19
CA SER A 106 -25.65 -7.93 -4.11
C SER A 106 -26.28 -7.25 -2.89
N ASN A 107 -25.72 -6.08 -2.54
CA ASN A 107 -26.23 -5.19 -1.50
C ASN A 107 -27.50 -4.50 -2.02
N TYR A 108 -28.61 -5.24 -1.96
CA TYR A 108 -29.91 -4.81 -2.44
C TYR A 108 -30.80 -4.41 -1.27
N SER A 109 -31.14 -3.12 -1.18
CA SER A 109 -31.75 -2.53 0.01
C SER A 109 -32.97 -3.28 0.51
N SER A 110 -33.92 -3.61 -0.38
CA SER A 110 -35.17 -4.26 0.00
C SER A 110 -34.94 -5.61 0.68
N LEU A 111 -33.99 -6.40 0.20
CA LEU A 111 -33.69 -7.71 0.79
C LEU A 111 -32.82 -7.60 2.04
N VAL A 112 -31.90 -6.63 2.10
CA VAL A 112 -31.11 -6.37 3.31
C VAL A 112 -32.03 -5.94 4.46
N LEU A 113 -32.94 -4.98 4.20
CA LEU A 113 -33.92 -4.52 5.18
C LEU A 113 -34.92 -5.61 5.58
N ALA A 114 -35.18 -6.57 4.69
CA ALA A 114 -35.98 -7.76 4.98
C ALA A 114 -35.21 -8.87 5.74
N GLY A 115 -33.97 -8.61 6.18
CA GLY A 115 -33.20 -9.52 7.03
C GLY A 115 -32.11 -10.33 6.33
N GLN A 116 -31.84 -10.09 5.05
CA GLN A 116 -30.73 -10.76 4.35
C GLN A 116 -29.39 -10.01 4.55
N TRP A 117 -28.98 -9.78 5.81
CA TRP A 117 -27.81 -8.95 6.16
C TRP A 117 -26.48 -9.50 5.63
N TRP A 118 -26.42 -10.82 5.36
CA TRP A 118 -25.26 -11.46 4.73
C TRP A 118 -24.90 -10.83 3.37
N ARG A 119 -25.87 -10.18 2.71
CA ARG A 119 -25.67 -9.44 1.46
C ARG A 119 -24.66 -8.32 1.56
N LEU A 120 -24.51 -7.71 2.74
CA LEU A 120 -23.49 -6.69 3.00
C LEU A 120 -22.08 -7.23 2.85
N LEU A 121 -21.88 -8.53 3.15
CA LEU A 121 -20.59 -9.19 3.01
C LEU A 121 -20.41 -9.78 1.62
N THR A 122 -21.42 -10.48 1.09
CA THR A 122 -21.30 -11.14 -0.21
C THR A 122 -21.14 -10.15 -1.35
N SER A 123 -21.77 -8.97 -1.27
CA SER A 123 -21.62 -7.91 -2.27
C SER A 123 -20.17 -7.48 -2.49
N CYS A 124 -19.31 -7.62 -1.48
CA CYS A 124 -17.89 -7.27 -1.57
C CYS A 124 -17.07 -8.20 -2.49
N ALA A 125 -17.58 -9.38 -2.84
CA ALA A 125 -16.93 -10.32 -3.75
C ALA A 125 -17.50 -10.28 -5.18
N LEU A 126 -18.69 -9.70 -5.36
CA LEU A 126 -19.37 -9.59 -6.65
C LEU A 126 -18.85 -8.38 -7.44
N HIS A 127 -18.90 -8.45 -8.77
CA HIS A 127 -18.46 -7.36 -9.64
C HIS A 127 -19.46 -7.13 -10.78
N GLY A 128 -19.78 -5.87 -11.03
CA GLY A 128 -20.74 -5.42 -12.06
C GLY A 128 -20.16 -5.37 -13.48
N GLY A 129 -19.20 -6.23 -13.81
CA GLY A 129 -18.56 -6.30 -15.13
C GLY A 129 -17.05 -6.52 -15.08
N LEU A 130 -16.47 -6.89 -16.22
CA LEU A 130 -15.05 -7.23 -16.35
C LEU A 130 -14.12 -6.08 -15.94
N TRP A 131 -14.38 -4.87 -16.45
CA TRP A 131 -13.56 -3.70 -16.11
C TRP A 131 -13.63 -3.34 -14.64
N HIS A 132 -14.81 -3.50 -14.03
CA HIS A 132 -15.00 -3.29 -12.60
C HIS A 132 -14.14 -4.27 -11.77
N LEU A 133 -14.08 -5.55 -12.16
CA LEU A 133 -13.19 -6.53 -11.54
C LEU A 133 -11.72 -6.20 -11.72
N LEU A 134 -11.29 -5.85 -12.94
CA LEU A 134 -9.88 -5.58 -13.25
C LEU A 134 -9.35 -4.38 -12.47
N LEU A 135 -10.13 -3.29 -12.40
CA LEU A 135 -9.77 -2.09 -11.66
C LEU A 135 -9.67 -2.35 -10.15
N ASN A 136 -10.63 -3.08 -9.58
CA ASN A 136 -10.57 -3.46 -8.16
C ASN A 136 -9.38 -4.39 -7.87
N SER A 137 -9.12 -5.36 -8.75
CA SER A 137 -7.99 -6.28 -8.60
C SER A 137 -6.66 -5.53 -8.67
N TYR A 138 -6.50 -4.61 -9.62
CA TYR A 138 -5.34 -3.74 -9.70
C TYR A 138 -5.16 -2.91 -8.42
N ALA A 139 -6.21 -2.21 -7.98
CA ALA A 139 -6.15 -1.38 -6.78
C ALA A 139 -5.82 -2.21 -5.53
N LEU A 140 -6.43 -3.39 -5.38
CA LEU A 140 -6.16 -4.32 -4.28
C LEU A 140 -4.70 -4.79 -4.28
N LEU A 141 -4.15 -5.15 -5.45
CA LEU A 141 -2.75 -5.57 -5.57
C LEU A 141 -1.78 -4.45 -5.20
N VAL A 142 -2.05 -3.22 -5.65
CA VAL A 142 -1.22 -2.04 -5.33
C VAL A 142 -1.23 -1.76 -3.82
N ILE A 143 -2.41 -1.58 -3.21
CA ILE A 143 -2.48 -1.25 -1.78
C ILE A 143 -2.05 -2.42 -0.91
N GLY A 144 -2.35 -3.65 -1.31
CA GLY A 144 -1.99 -4.86 -0.59
C GLY A 144 -0.47 -5.10 -0.58
N ALA A 145 0.21 -4.85 -1.71
CA ALA A 145 1.68 -4.92 -1.78
C ALA A 145 2.37 -3.97 -0.79
N LEU A 146 1.76 -2.80 -0.56
CA LEU A 146 2.26 -1.83 0.41
C LEU A 146 1.86 -2.20 1.84
N LEU A 147 0.61 -2.57 2.07
CA LEU A 147 0.05 -2.68 3.42
C LEU A 147 0.30 -4.05 4.07
N GLU A 148 0.19 -5.17 3.33
CA GLU A 148 0.35 -6.52 3.90
C GLU A 148 1.70 -6.71 4.60
N PRO A 149 2.86 -6.28 4.03
CA PRO A 149 4.15 -6.38 4.72
C PRO A 149 4.23 -5.52 5.98
N LEU A 150 3.49 -4.40 6.04
CA LEU A 150 3.54 -3.46 7.16
C LEU A 150 2.69 -3.91 8.36
N VAL A 151 1.53 -4.52 8.10
CA VAL A 151 0.55 -4.85 9.16
C VAL A 151 0.36 -6.36 9.36
N GLY A 152 0.80 -7.17 8.41
CA GLY A 152 0.62 -8.62 8.38
C GLY A 152 -0.79 -9.06 7.98
N ARG A 153 -0.90 -10.33 7.58
CA ARG A 153 -2.10 -10.94 6.99
C ARG A 153 -3.37 -10.76 7.83
N GLY A 154 -3.33 -11.11 9.12
CA GLY A 154 -4.53 -11.08 9.97
C GLY A 154 -5.15 -9.67 10.09
N ARG A 155 -4.31 -8.63 10.23
CA ARG A 155 -4.78 -7.25 10.34
C ARG A 155 -5.28 -6.72 9.00
N LEU A 156 -4.62 -7.10 7.89
CA LEU A 156 -5.09 -6.80 6.55
C LEU A 156 -6.47 -7.41 6.29
N LEU A 157 -6.66 -8.69 6.65
CA LEU A 157 -7.95 -9.38 6.47
C LEU A 157 -9.06 -8.70 7.27
N LEU A 158 -8.82 -8.40 8.54
CA LEU A 158 -9.79 -7.69 9.38
C LEU A 158 -10.11 -6.30 8.83
N ALA A 159 -9.10 -5.55 8.39
CA ALA A 159 -9.30 -4.24 7.78
C ALA A 159 -10.16 -4.36 6.51
N TYR A 160 -9.85 -5.32 5.63
CA TYR A 160 -10.60 -5.57 4.40
C TYR A 160 -12.07 -5.90 4.69
N VAL A 161 -12.33 -6.86 5.58
CA VAL A 161 -13.70 -7.31 5.91
C VAL A 161 -14.50 -6.22 6.60
N LEU A 162 -13.94 -5.58 7.64
CA LEU A 162 -14.65 -4.54 8.39
C LEU A 162 -14.95 -3.33 7.51
N SER A 163 -14.00 -2.91 6.67
CA SER A 163 -14.24 -1.80 5.74
C SER A 163 -15.20 -2.16 4.61
N GLY A 164 -15.22 -3.41 4.14
CA GLY A 164 -16.24 -3.88 3.21
C GLY A 164 -17.64 -3.75 3.81
N LEU A 165 -17.83 -4.24 5.04
CA LEU A 165 -19.09 -4.12 5.78
C LEU A 165 -19.46 -2.66 6.05
N GLY A 166 -18.51 -1.84 6.50
CA GLY A 166 -18.71 -0.42 6.78
C GLY A 166 -19.08 0.37 5.51
N GLY A 167 -18.45 0.06 4.38
CA GLY A 167 -18.80 0.61 3.07
C GLY A 167 -20.20 0.18 2.63
N ALA A 168 -20.52 -1.11 2.68
CA ALA A 168 -21.83 -1.62 2.30
C ALA A 168 -22.97 -1.03 3.17
N ALA A 169 -22.73 -0.88 4.47
CA ALA A 169 -23.66 -0.25 5.39
C ALA A 169 -23.84 1.26 5.11
N ALA A 170 -22.75 1.98 4.84
CA ALA A 170 -22.81 3.41 4.50
C ALA A 170 -23.55 3.63 3.17
N SER A 171 -23.30 2.79 2.16
CA SER A 171 -24.04 2.76 0.90
C SER A 171 -25.54 2.55 1.13
N LEU A 172 -25.89 1.51 1.89
CA LEU A 172 -27.29 1.23 2.22
C LEU A 172 -27.96 2.43 2.88
N TRP A 173 -27.32 3.02 3.89
CA TRP A 173 -27.86 4.17 4.62
C TRP A 173 -28.03 5.39 3.73
N TRP A 174 -27.02 5.72 2.91
CA TRP A 174 -27.02 6.91 2.05
C TRP A 174 -28.11 6.89 0.98
N HIS A 175 -28.40 5.71 0.43
CA HIS A 175 -29.34 5.56 -0.66
C HIS A 175 -30.80 5.38 -0.20
N LEU A 176 -31.09 5.34 1.10
CA LEU A 176 -32.48 5.30 1.57
C LEU A 176 -33.15 6.67 1.46
N PRO A 177 -34.45 6.73 1.09
CA PRO A 177 -35.36 5.59 0.84
C PRO A 177 -35.36 5.06 -0.60
N ALA A 178 -34.61 5.67 -1.53
CA ALA A 178 -34.61 5.30 -2.95
C ALA A 178 -34.14 3.85 -3.20
N GLY A 179 -33.27 3.35 -2.33
CA GLY A 179 -32.68 2.02 -2.41
C GLY A 179 -31.43 1.98 -3.30
N VAL A 180 -30.67 0.89 -3.15
CA VAL A 180 -29.44 0.63 -3.89
C VAL A 180 -29.39 -0.85 -4.29
N ASN A 181 -28.68 -1.12 -5.38
CA ASN A 181 -28.21 -2.45 -5.77
C ASN A 181 -26.70 -2.32 -6.07
N SER A 182 -25.87 -2.60 -5.06
CA SER A 182 -24.42 -2.34 -5.12
C SER A 182 -23.61 -3.64 -5.00
N VAL A 183 -22.48 -3.67 -5.70
CA VAL A 183 -21.49 -4.77 -5.69
C VAL A 183 -20.10 -4.17 -5.83
N GLY A 184 -19.09 -4.91 -5.37
CA GLY A 184 -17.68 -4.57 -5.58
C GLY A 184 -16.86 -4.61 -4.31
N ALA A 185 -15.59 -4.98 -4.48
CA ALA A 185 -14.59 -4.96 -3.41
C ALA A 185 -14.15 -3.53 -3.02
N SER A 186 -14.59 -2.51 -3.73
CA SER A 186 -14.01 -1.16 -3.65
C SER A 186 -14.17 -0.53 -2.28
N GLY A 187 -15.29 -0.73 -1.57
CA GLY A 187 -15.44 -0.29 -0.17
C GLY A 187 -14.36 -0.86 0.76
N ALA A 188 -14.06 -2.15 0.62
CA ALA A 188 -12.97 -2.79 1.38
C ALA A 188 -11.59 -2.23 1.00
N ILE A 189 -11.34 -2.01 -0.30
CA ILE A 189 -10.08 -1.45 -0.81
C ILE A 189 -9.88 0.00 -0.35
N PHE A 190 -10.92 0.84 -0.39
CA PHE A 190 -10.90 2.18 0.19
C PHE A 190 -10.63 2.13 1.69
N GLY A 191 -11.13 1.11 2.37
CA GLY A 191 -10.73 0.79 3.74
C GLY A 191 -9.24 0.59 3.93
N LEU A 192 -8.60 -0.19 3.07
CA LEU A 192 -7.15 -0.39 3.12
C LEU A 192 -6.39 0.93 2.89
N TYR A 193 -6.87 1.80 1.99
CA TYR A 193 -6.33 3.16 1.85
C TYR A 193 -6.53 3.99 3.13
N GLY A 194 -7.70 3.92 3.77
CA GLY A 194 -7.98 4.61 5.02
C GLY A 194 -7.06 4.14 6.15
N PHE A 195 -6.84 2.83 6.23
CA PHE A 195 -5.86 2.24 7.14
C PHE A 195 -4.47 2.79 6.87
N MET A 196 -4.03 2.81 5.60
CA MET A 196 -2.72 3.32 5.20
C MET A 196 -2.56 4.80 5.58
N LEU A 197 -3.59 5.63 5.40
CA LEU A 197 -3.57 7.04 5.84
C LEU A 197 -3.37 7.14 7.36
N ALA A 198 -4.11 6.36 8.14
CA ALA A 198 -3.94 6.32 9.59
C ALA A 198 -2.53 5.82 9.99
N PHE A 199 -2.02 4.81 9.30
CA PHE A 199 -0.68 4.26 9.49
C PHE A 199 0.40 5.29 9.21
N ALA A 200 0.37 5.95 8.07
CA ALA A 200 1.34 6.95 7.70
C ALA A 200 1.25 8.18 8.63
N ALA A 201 0.05 8.65 8.98
CA ALA A 201 -0.12 9.80 9.87
C ALA A 201 0.40 9.56 11.29
N ARG A 202 0.29 8.33 11.83
CA ARG A 202 0.55 8.04 13.25
C ARG A 202 1.80 7.21 13.53
N SER A 203 2.43 6.61 12.52
CA SER A 203 3.62 5.75 12.68
C SER A 203 4.94 6.52 12.55
N SER A 204 5.06 7.68 13.19
CA SER A 204 6.24 8.56 13.09
C SER A 204 7.55 7.92 13.58
N SER A 205 7.48 6.94 14.48
CA SER A 205 8.63 6.21 15.01
C SER A 205 9.06 5.01 14.16
N ARG A 206 8.33 4.71 13.08
CA ARG A 206 8.53 3.49 12.26
C ARG A 206 8.88 3.78 10.81
N LEU A 207 8.61 4.99 10.35
CA LEU A 207 8.85 5.45 9.00
C LEU A 207 9.70 6.71 9.08
N SER A 208 10.71 6.81 8.22
CA SER A 208 11.38 8.07 7.97
C SER A 208 10.37 9.12 7.46
N ARG A 209 10.73 10.40 7.60
CA ARG A 209 9.89 11.50 7.10
C ARG A 209 9.62 11.36 5.60
N SER A 210 10.61 10.88 4.83
CA SER A 210 10.50 10.66 3.39
C SER A 210 9.50 9.54 3.07
N GLU A 211 9.65 8.36 3.69
CA GLU A 211 8.74 7.23 3.48
C GLU A 211 7.30 7.57 3.86
N ARG A 212 7.12 8.26 4.99
CA ARG A 212 5.79 8.74 5.42
C ARG A 212 5.17 9.68 4.38
N SER A 213 5.95 10.63 3.88
CA SER A 213 5.48 11.56 2.85
C SER A 213 5.12 10.84 1.55
N ALA A 214 5.95 9.90 1.11
CA ALA A 214 5.70 9.12 -0.10
C ALA A 214 4.41 8.29 0.03
N LEU A 215 4.21 7.60 1.17
CA LEU A 215 2.99 6.82 1.41
C LEU A 215 1.74 7.71 1.48
N LEU A 216 1.81 8.86 2.15
CA LEU A 216 0.69 9.80 2.21
C LEU A 216 0.33 10.34 0.82
N VAL A 217 1.33 10.84 0.08
CA VAL A 217 1.10 11.39 -1.27
C VAL A 217 0.55 10.32 -2.21
N HIS A 218 1.13 9.12 -2.22
CA HIS A 218 0.64 8.01 -3.02
C HIS A 218 -0.79 7.64 -2.67
N THR A 219 -1.10 7.49 -1.38
CA THR A 219 -2.44 7.10 -0.92
C THR A 219 -3.47 8.17 -1.25
N LEU A 220 -3.15 9.45 -1.02
CA LEU A 220 -4.04 10.56 -1.37
C LEU A 220 -4.25 10.67 -2.88
N TYR A 221 -3.21 10.43 -3.68
CA TYR A 221 -3.32 10.38 -5.13
C TYR A 221 -4.25 9.25 -5.59
N MET A 222 -4.11 8.04 -5.04
CA MET A 222 -4.96 6.90 -5.39
C MET A 222 -6.43 7.12 -4.97
N VAL A 223 -6.67 7.66 -3.77
CA VAL A 223 -8.02 8.02 -3.30
C VAL A 223 -8.62 9.12 -4.17
N GLY A 224 -7.88 10.20 -4.42
CA GLY A 224 -8.35 11.34 -5.20
C GLY A 224 -8.63 11.00 -6.66
N SER A 225 -7.73 10.25 -7.31
CA SER A 225 -7.93 9.77 -8.69
C SER A 225 -9.11 8.81 -8.79
N SER A 226 -9.31 7.94 -7.81
CA SER A 226 -10.46 7.03 -7.77
C SER A 226 -11.78 7.79 -7.67
N PHE A 227 -11.87 8.84 -6.83
CA PHE A 227 -13.06 9.69 -6.78
C PHE A 227 -13.28 10.51 -8.05
N ALA A 228 -12.21 11.00 -8.69
CA ALA A 228 -12.29 11.75 -9.95
C ALA A 228 -12.82 10.88 -11.11
N VAL A 229 -12.36 9.63 -11.20
CA VAL A 229 -12.87 8.66 -12.19
C VAL A 229 -14.29 8.19 -11.83
N ALA A 230 -14.63 8.17 -10.54
CA ALA A 230 -15.89 7.64 -10.04
C ALA A 230 -17.11 8.59 -10.19
N ASN A 231 -16.97 9.75 -10.82
CA ASN A 231 -18.12 10.56 -11.26
C ASN A 231 -18.89 9.93 -12.44
N GLN A 232 -18.57 8.68 -12.81
CA GLN A 232 -19.28 7.89 -13.81
C GLN A 232 -20.54 7.24 -13.17
N PRO A 233 -21.67 7.17 -13.91
CA PRO A 233 -22.85 6.42 -13.46
C PRO A 233 -22.52 4.97 -13.12
N GLY A 234 -23.03 4.47 -11.99
CA GLY A 234 -22.84 3.08 -11.56
C GLY A 234 -21.73 2.83 -10.53
N ILE A 235 -21.05 3.88 -10.04
CA ILE A 235 -20.07 3.77 -8.95
C ILE A 235 -20.63 4.32 -7.64
N ASP A 236 -20.54 3.51 -6.59
CA ASP A 236 -21.10 3.79 -5.27
C ASP A 236 -20.10 4.55 -4.39
N GLN A 237 -20.25 5.88 -4.36
CA GLN A 237 -19.36 6.76 -3.60
C GLN A 237 -19.56 6.65 -2.09
N ALA A 238 -20.79 6.35 -1.66
CA ALA A 238 -21.08 6.17 -0.25
C ALA A 238 -20.35 4.93 0.30
N ALA A 239 -20.26 3.85 -0.49
CA ALA A 239 -19.45 2.69 -0.16
C ALA A 239 -17.95 3.03 -0.02
N HIS A 240 -17.40 3.84 -0.93
CA HIS A 240 -16.00 4.27 -0.86
C HIS A 240 -15.71 5.09 0.40
N VAL A 241 -16.55 6.10 0.69
CA VAL A 241 -16.37 6.96 1.88
C VAL A 241 -16.54 6.15 3.16
N GLY A 242 -17.59 5.32 3.25
CA GLY A 242 -17.81 4.47 4.42
C GLY A 242 -16.67 3.49 4.68
N GLY A 243 -16.16 2.87 3.61
CA GLY A 243 -15.01 1.99 3.68
C GLY A 243 -13.76 2.70 4.18
N LEU A 244 -13.43 3.85 3.56
CA LEU A 244 -12.28 4.70 3.91
C LEU A 244 -12.30 5.10 5.39
N LEU A 245 -13.43 5.60 5.88
CA LEU A 245 -13.59 6.02 7.27
C LEU A 245 -13.47 4.84 8.24
N THR A 246 -14.08 3.70 7.90
CA THR A 246 -14.01 2.47 8.71
C THR A 246 -12.56 1.99 8.83
N GLY A 247 -11.83 1.98 7.72
CA GLY A 247 -10.43 1.54 7.69
C GLY A 247 -9.50 2.51 8.43
N ALA A 248 -9.72 3.81 8.29
CA ALA A 248 -8.98 4.83 9.04
C ALA A 248 -9.21 4.73 10.55
N LEU A 249 -10.45 4.47 10.97
CA LEU A 249 -10.79 4.25 12.38
C LEU A 249 -10.13 2.98 12.90
N PHE A 250 -10.29 1.85 12.21
CA PHE A 250 -9.68 0.57 12.60
C PHE A 250 -8.16 0.65 12.68
N GLY A 251 -7.52 1.24 11.66
CA GLY A 251 -6.08 1.49 11.65
C GLY A 251 -5.64 2.34 12.82
N SER A 252 -6.35 3.44 13.11
CA SER A 252 -6.05 4.30 14.26
C SER A 252 -6.13 3.56 15.58
N ILE A 253 -7.16 2.73 15.79
CA ILE A 253 -7.32 1.90 17.01
C ILE A 253 -6.13 0.95 17.17
N LEU A 254 -5.75 0.23 16.11
CA LEU A 254 -4.63 -0.74 16.19
C LEU A 254 -3.27 -0.07 16.44
N ILE A 255 -3.06 1.12 15.89
CA ILE A 255 -1.81 1.87 16.08
C ILE A 255 -1.73 2.43 17.49
N LEU A 256 -2.82 3.02 17.99
CA LEU A 256 -2.90 3.57 19.35
C LEU A 256 -2.81 2.46 20.41
N GLY A 257 -3.36 1.28 20.14
CA GLY A 257 -3.25 0.10 21.00
C GLY A 257 -1.91 -0.62 20.96
N GLY A 258 -0.93 -0.15 20.18
CA GLY A 258 0.40 -0.78 20.06
C GLY A 258 0.40 -2.16 19.38
N LEU A 259 -0.71 -2.57 18.77
CA LEU A 259 -0.94 -3.92 18.26
C LEU A 259 -0.31 -4.17 16.89
N VAL A 260 0.18 -3.14 16.20
CA VAL A 260 1.04 -3.30 15.03
C VAL A 260 2.47 -3.44 15.56
N LYS A 261 3.15 -4.57 15.33
CA LYS A 261 4.53 -4.78 15.83
C LYS A 261 5.51 -3.77 15.20
N LYS A 262 6.57 -3.38 15.92
CA LYS A 262 7.71 -2.66 15.32
C LYS A 262 8.27 -3.54 14.18
N LEU A 263 8.57 -2.94 13.03
CA LEU A 263 9.30 -3.63 11.97
C LEU A 263 10.64 -4.10 12.56
N PRO A 264 10.93 -5.41 12.58
CA PRO A 264 12.26 -5.88 12.96
C PRO A 264 13.25 -5.41 11.89
N GLY A 265 14.27 -4.65 12.28
CA GLY A 265 15.40 -4.34 11.38
C GLY A 265 15.88 -2.90 11.30
N ILE A 266 15.30 -1.94 12.04
CA ILE A 266 15.87 -0.58 12.16
C ILE A 266 16.18 -0.31 13.63
N THR A 267 17.21 -0.99 14.14
CA THR A 267 17.87 -0.61 15.38
C THR A 267 19.16 0.10 15.05
N ARG A 268 19.14 1.42 15.32
CA ARG A 268 20.21 2.42 15.41
C ARG A 268 21.05 2.68 14.16
#